data_AF-D5GUJ4-F1
#
_entry.id   AF-D5GUJ4-F1
#
_cell.length_a   1.000
_cell.length_b   1.000
_cell.length_c   1.000
_cell.angle_alpha   90.00
_cell.angle_beta   90.00
_cell.angle_gamma   90.00
#
_symmetry.space_group_name_H-M   'P 1'
#
loop_
_entity.id
_entity.type
_entity.pdbx_description
1 polymer ?
#
loop_
_entity_poly.entity_id
_entity_poly.type
_entity_poly.pdbx_seq_one_letter_code
_entity_poly.pdbx_strand_id
1 'polypeptide(L)'
;TLYVLLTHTNYLVMVSRVGLTNYAAAYCTGLLVARRLLQRLGLDSLYAGAIEVTGDEFNVEPVDNGPGAFRCYLDVGLARTTTGARVFGAMK
;
A
#
# COMPACT_ATOMS: atom_id res chain seq x y z
N THR A 1 -13.45 -3.71 -19.12
CA THR A 1 -13.77 -2.27 -19.24
C THR A 1 -13.17 -1.53 -18.05
N LEU A 2 -11.89 -1.22 -18.13
CA LEU A 2 -11.13 -0.46 -17.14
C LEU A 2 -11.06 0.98 -17.66
N TYR A 3 -12.09 1.80 -17.38
CA TYR A 3 -12.04 3.20 -17.78
C TYR A 3 -11.23 3.98 -16.74
N VAL A 4 -9.97 4.23 -17.10
CA VAL A 4 -9.17 5.34 -16.57
C VAL A 4 -9.82 6.60 -17.11
N LEU A 5 -10.68 7.24 -16.31
CA LEU A 5 -11.26 8.53 -16.66
C LEU A 5 -10.61 9.61 -15.81
N LEU A 6 -9.75 10.36 -16.49
CA LEU A 6 -9.20 11.64 -16.09
C LEU A 6 -10.38 12.59 -15.80
N THR A 7 -10.62 12.96 -14.55
CA THR A 7 -11.35 14.18 -14.23
C THR A 7 -10.60 14.95 -13.15
N HIS A 8 -10.46 16.23 -13.41
CA HIS A 8 -9.64 17.20 -12.70
C HIS A 8 -9.89 17.22 -11.19
N THR A 9 -8.85 17.66 -10.47
CA THR A 9 -8.75 17.93 -9.03
C THR A 9 -8.53 16.74 -8.09
N ASN A 10 -7.24 16.58 -7.73
CA ASN A 10 -6.68 16.03 -6.49
C ASN A 10 -6.53 14.50 -6.38
N TYR A 11 -5.27 14.06 -6.53
CA TYR A 11 -4.63 12.87 -5.98
C TYR A 11 -5.51 11.61 -5.83
N LEU A 12 -5.46 10.77 -6.87
CA LEU A 12 -5.13 9.34 -6.78
C LEU A 12 -5.58 8.65 -5.48
N VAL A 13 -6.88 8.49 -5.30
CA VAL A 13 -7.43 7.39 -4.49
C VAL A 13 -8.28 6.55 -5.43
N MET A 14 -7.69 5.44 -5.87
CA MET A 14 -8.29 4.35 -6.65
C MET A 14 -9.37 3.62 -5.82
N VAL A 15 -10.32 4.34 -5.22
CA VAL A 15 -11.54 3.73 -4.68
C VAL A 15 -12.61 3.93 -5.73
N SER A 16 -12.58 3.05 -6.74
CA SER A 16 -13.74 2.82 -7.60
C SER A 16 -14.98 2.62 -6.71
N ARG A 17 -16.10 3.27 -7.04
CA ARG A 17 -17.38 3.11 -6.29
C ARG A 17 -17.87 1.65 -6.27
N VAL A 18 -17.29 0.80 -7.11
CA VAL A 18 -17.59 -0.63 -7.24
C VAL A 18 -16.31 -1.48 -7.10
N GLY A 19 -16.43 -2.75 -6.71
CA GLY A 19 -15.28 -3.66 -6.66
C GLY A 19 -14.36 -3.48 -5.45
N LEU A 20 -14.89 -3.09 -4.30
CA LEU A 20 -14.15 -2.76 -3.07
C LEU A 20 -13.42 -3.94 -2.41
N THR A 21 -13.60 -5.17 -2.91
CA THR A 21 -13.03 -6.39 -2.33
C THR A 21 -12.10 -7.15 -3.29
N ASN A 22 -11.73 -6.53 -4.41
CA ASN A 22 -10.81 -7.10 -5.40
C ASN A 22 -9.34 -6.91 -4.98
N TYR A 23 -8.40 -7.44 -5.77
CA TYR A 23 -6.97 -7.36 -5.48
C TYR A 23 -6.44 -5.92 -5.46
N ALA A 24 -6.87 -5.09 -6.41
CA ALA A 24 -6.46 -3.69 -6.48
C ALA A 24 -6.95 -2.88 -5.27
N ALA A 25 -8.18 -3.13 -4.81
CA ALA A 25 -8.73 -2.53 -3.61
C ALA A 25 -7.93 -2.95 -2.36
N ALA A 26 -7.52 -4.22 -2.27
CA ALA A 26 -6.65 -4.68 -1.17
C ALA A 26 -5.31 -3.92 -1.14
N TYR A 27 -4.66 -3.73 -2.30
CA TYR A 27 -3.45 -2.92 -2.43
C TYR A 27 -3.68 -1.46 -2.01
N CYS A 28 -4.72 -0.82 -2.53
CA CYS A 28 -5.06 0.55 -2.13
C CYS A 28 -5.33 0.66 -0.63
N THR A 29 -5.96 -0.34 0.00
CA THR A 29 -6.16 -0.36 1.45
C THR A 29 -4.87 -0.53 2.23
N GLY A 30 -3.95 -1.39 1.79
CA GLY A 30 -2.62 -1.56 2.39
C GLY A 30 -1.83 -0.25 2.37
N LEU A 31 -1.76 0.38 1.20
CA LEU A 31 -1.10 1.67 1.02
C LEU A 31 -1.74 2.77 1.88
N LEU A 32 -3.07 2.85 1.92
CA LEU A 32 -3.78 3.84 2.74
C LEU A 32 -3.46 3.68 4.23
N VAL A 33 -3.44 2.43 4.73
CA VAL A 33 -3.09 2.14 6.13
C VAL A 33 -1.64 2.51 6.40
N ALA A 34 -0.70 2.13 5.54
CA ALA A 34 0.71 2.46 5.68
C ALA A 34 0.95 3.97 5.73
N ARG A 35 0.38 4.76 4.79
CA ARG A 35 0.51 6.22 4.78
C ARG A 35 -0.12 6.86 6.02
N ARG A 36 -1.30 6.40 6.44
CA ARG A 36 -1.96 6.91 7.65
C ARG A 36 -1.15 6.61 8.91
N LEU A 37 -0.53 5.43 8.99
CA LEU A 37 0.31 5.05 10.11
C LEU A 37 1.58 5.90 10.17
N LEU A 38 2.29 6.06 9.05
CA LEU A 38 3.49 6.88 8.99
C LEU A 38 3.21 8.36 9.32
N GLN A 39 2.09 8.91 8.86
CA GLN A 39 1.66 10.27 9.22
C GLN A 39 1.45 10.42 10.72
N ARG A 40 0.83 9.43 11.38
CA ARG A 40 0.64 9.44 12.84
C ARG A 40 1.95 9.33 13.62
N LEU A 41 2.95 8.68 13.05
CA LEU A 41 4.28 8.54 13.65
C LEU A 41 5.24 9.68 13.28
N GLY A 42 4.85 10.60 12.38
CA GLY A 42 5.71 11.67 11.89
C GLY A 42 6.86 11.19 10.99
N LEU A 43 6.69 10.05 10.33
CA LEU A 43 7.70 9.38 9.50
C LEU A 43 7.38 9.42 8.00
N ASP A 44 6.30 10.08 7.60
CA ASP A 44 5.72 10.03 6.26
C ASP A 44 6.56 10.73 5.18
N SER A 45 7.37 11.72 5.57
CA SER A 45 8.31 12.44 4.71
C SER A 45 9.64 11.70 4.53
N LEU A 46 10.13 11.04 5.59
CA LEU A 46 11.36 10.24 5.57
C LEU A 46 11.17 8.95 4.77
N TYR A 47 10.05 8.26 4.98
CA TYR A 47 9.76 6.99 4.34
C TYR A 47 8.62 7.14 3.33
N ALA A 48 8.93 7.75 2.18
CA ALA A 48 7.97 7.95 1.09
C ALA A 48 7.53 6.62 0.43
N GLY A 49 8.42 5.61 0.42
CA GLY A 49 8.22 4.34 -0.28
C GLY A 49 8.40 4.46 -1.80
N ALA A 50 7.90 3.48 -2.55
CA ALA A 50 7.94 3.50 -4.01
C ALA A 50 6.84 4.43 -4.58
N ILE A 51 7.26 5.48 -5.31
CA ILE A 51 6.34 6.45 -5.93
C ILE A 51 5.70 5.88 -7.20
N GLU A 52 6.49 5.13 -7.98
CA GLU A 52 6.03 4.46 -9.18
C GLU A 52 5.74 2.98 -8.90
N VAL A 53 4.62 2.50 -9.42
CA VAL A 53 4.18 1.12 -9.21
C VAL A 53 4.73 0.23 -10.33
N THR A 54 5.87 -0.41 -10.10
CA THR A 54 6.51 -1.32 -11.09
C THR A 54 6.13 -2.79 -10.89
N GLY A 55 5.72 -3.17 -9.67
CA GLY A 55 5.41 -4.55 -9.30
C GLY A 55 6.60 -5.34 -8.75
N ASP A 56 7.82 -4.80 -8.86
CA ASP A 56 9.05 -5.44 -8.38
C ASP A 56 9.11 -5.53 -6.85
N GLU A 57 9.93 -6.45 -6.34
CA GLU A 57 10.19 -6.54 -4.91
C GLU A 57 10.82 -5.23 -4.39
N PHE A 58 10.26 -4.70 -3.31
CA PHE A 58 10.73 -3.46 -2.69
C PHE A 58 10.70 -3.63 -1.17
N ASN A 59 11.85 -3.38 -0.54
CA ASN A 59 11.99 -3.36 0.91
C ASN A 59 12.50 -1.98 1.32
N VAL A 60 11.86 -1.37 2.32
CA VAL A 60 12.28 -0.07 2.85
C VAL A 60 13.49 -0.28 3.75
N GLU A 61 14.62 0.27 3.35
CA GLU A 61 15.81 0.32 4.19
C GLU A 61 15.75 1.50 5.17
N PRO A 62 16.22 1.33 6.41
CA PRO A 62 16.31 2.42 7.37
C PRO A 62 17.34 3.45 6.94
N VAL A 63 17.14 4.72 7.33
CA VAL A 63 18.15 5.77 7.13
C VAL A 63 19.27 5.66 8.18
N ASP A 64 20.52 5.95 7.79
CA ASP A 64 21.71 5.75 8.64
C ASP A 64 21.69 6.52 9.96
N ASN A 65 21.15 7.75 9.96
CA ASN A 65 21.17 8.67 11.10
C ASN A 65 19.77 9.20 11.45
N GLY A 66 18.76 8.32 11.46
CA GLY A 66 17.39 8.69 11.77
C GLY A 66 16.59 7.58 12.46
N PRO A 67 15.30 7.83 12.74
CA PRO A 67 14.42 6.81 13.29
C PRO A 67 14.30 5.65 12.30
N GLY A 68 14.36 4.41 12.81
CA GLY A 68 14.24 3.22 11.98
C GLY A 68 12.89 3.13 11.24
N ALA A 69 12.89 2.40 10.11
CA ALA A 69 11.66 2.12 9.38
C ALA A 69 10.66 1.37 10.28
N PHE A 70 9.37 1.70 10.14
CA PHE A 70 8.32 1.03 10.91
C PHE A 70 8.23 -0.44 10.50
N ARG A 71 8.45 -1.33 11.48
CA ARG A 71 8.40 -2.78 11.26
C ARG A 71 7.05 -3.34 11.68
N CYS A 72 6.40 -4.06 10.78
CA CYS A 72 5.19 -4.82 11.06
C CYS A 72 5.28 -6.23 10.46
N TYR A 73 4.45 -7.13 10.97
CA TYR A 73 4.34 -8.50 10.49
C TYR A 73 2.93 -8.70 9.90
N LEU A 74 2.86 -9.43 8.79
CA LEU A 74 1.58 -9.82 8.21
C LEU A 74 0.98 -10.98 9.00
N ASP A 75 -0.20 -10.78 9.56
CA ASP A 75 -1.04 -11.85 10.10
C ASP A 75 -2.16 -12.17 9.09
N VAL A 76 -2.13 -13.39 8.55
CA VAL A 76 -3.12 -13.88 7.58
C VAL A 76 -4.30 -14.60 8.23
N GLY A 77 -4.25 -14.84 9.56
CA GLY A 77 -5.22 -15.64 10.28
C GLY A 77 -5.39 -17.03 9.68
N LEU A 78 -6.64 -17.39 9.38
CA LEU A 78 -7.01 -18.68 8.79
C LEU A 78 -6.97 -18.69 7.24
N ALA A 79 -6.56 -17.59 6.61
CA ALA A 79 -6.50 -17.51 5.15
C ALA A 79 -5.39 -18.41 4.60
N ARG A 80 -5.69 -19.17 3.53
CA ARG A 80 -4.69 -19.99 2.84
C ARG A 80 -3.72 -19.09 2.07
N THR A 81 -2.42 -19.30 2.26
CA THR A 81 -1.34 -18.59 1.58
C THR A 81 -1.03 -19.22 0.21
N THR A 82 -1.80 -18.85 -0.81
CA THR A 82 -1.55 -19.25 -2.21
C THR A 82 -1.04 -18.08 -3.04
N THR A 83 -0.33 -18.37 -4.13
CA THR A 83 0.06 -17.37 -5.13
C THR A 83 -1.18 -16.62 -5.63
N GLY A 84 -1.11 -15.28 -5.63
CA GLY A 84 -2.22 -14.42 -6.03
C GLY A 84 -3.30 -14.19 -4.97
N ALA A 85 -3.13 -14.68 -3.73
CA ALA A 85 -4.06 -14.37 -2.65
C ALA A 85 -4.08 -12.87 -2.36
N ARG A 86 -5.28 -12.27 -2.28
CA ARG A 86 -5.47 -10.83 -2.06
C ARG A 86 -4.86 -10.28 -0.77
N VAL A 87 -4.61 -11.14 0.23
CA VAL A 87 -3.92 -10.74 1.48
C VAL A 87 -2.52 -10.22 1.20
N PHE A 88 -1.84 -10.78 0.19
CA PHE A 88 -0.54 -10.30 -0.26
C PHE A 88 -0.65 -9.01 -1.09
N GLY A 89 -1.82 -8.74 -1.69
CA GLY A 89 -2.11 -7.45 -2.30
C GLY A 89 -2.08 -6.31 -1.28
N ALA A 90 -2.59 -6.53 -0.07
CA ALA A 90 -2.53 -5.54 1.01
C ALA A 90 -1.15 -5.41 1.68
N MET A 91 -0.30 -6.45 1.55
CA MET A 91 1.09 -6.43 2.03
C MET A 91 2.04 -5.71 1.08
N LYS A 92 1.75 -5.77 -0.22
CA LYS A 92 2.53 -5.15 -1.29
C LYS A 92 2.42 -3.62 -1.23
#